data_AF-A0A4T0B5Q1-F1
#
_entry.id   AF-A0A4T0B5Q1-F1
#
_cell.length_a   1.000
_cell.length_b   1.000
_cell.length_c   1.000
_cell.angle_alpha   90.00
_cell.angle_beta   90.00
_cell.angle_gamma   90.00
#
_symmetry.space_group_name_H-M   'P 1'
#
loop_
_entity.id
_entity.type
_entity.pdbx_description
1 polymer ?
#
loop_
_entity_poly.entity_id
_entity_poly.type
_entity_poly.pdbx_seq_one_letter_code
_entity_poly.pdbx_strand_id
1 'polypeptide(L)'
;MATPRRLLASVSLATLGPAAAASAGLVAFNMSKSSSGPAQPQKSLGQKPVFLAMGFVSLTLEEARMVNYDTKELKFKLPRDDATSGLTPVSSLLTRHIAAGAWFLTFRLYTPISTPDSPYITLLVKQYPNGRASTHLHNLVSRQTLNVKAIPKLPYKAN
;
A
#
# COMPACT_ATOMS: atom_id res chain seq x y z
N MET A 1 77.03 28.23 -5.95
CA MET A 1 77.54 29.58 -6.23
C MET A 1 76.36 30.43 -6.71
N ALA A 2 76.13 31.57 -6.06
CA ALA A 2 75.27 32.72 -6.45
C ALA A 2 73.72 32.60 -6.49
N THR A 3 73.07 33.31 -5.54
CA THR A 3 71.77 33.99 -5.67
C THR A 3 71.95 35.32 -6.44
N PRO A 4 70.90 36.01 -6.98
CA PRO A 4 70.09 36.94 -6.15
C PRO A 4 68.61 37.20 -6.61
N ARG A 5 67.80 37.72 -5.65
CA ARG A 5 66.80 38.85 -5.69
C ARG A 5 65.84 39.02 -6.91
N ARG A 6 64.56 39.46 -6.83
CA ARG A 6 63.79 40.32 -5.89
C ARG A 6 62.28 40.34 -6.31
N LEU A 7 61.37 40.50 -5.34
CA LEU A 7 60.19 41.41 -5.23
C LEU A 7 59.26 41.66 -6.46
N LEU A 8 57.92 41.53 -6.39
CA LEU A 8 56.92 42.46 -5.82
C LEU A 8 55.52 41.75 -5.85
N ALA A 9 54.79 41.57 -4.75
CA ALA A 9 53.96 42.52 -3.98
C ALA A 9 52.57 42.82 -4.57
N SER A 10 51.52 42.43 -3.83
CA SER A 10 50.17 43.03 -3.66
C SER A 10 49.26 41.90 -3.13
N VAL A 11 48.47 42.01 -2.05
CA VAL A 11 47.79 43.12 -1.38
C VAL A 11 47.65 42.79 0.12
N SER A 12 47.78 43.83 0.95
CA SER A 12 47.62 43.90 2.41
C SER A 12 46.25 43.41 2.92
N LEU A 13 46.19 42.70 4.06
CA LEU A 13 45.80 43.17 5.42
C LEU A 13 44.39 43.82 5.46
N ALA A 14 43.40 43.34 6.22
CA ALA A 14 43.45 43.13 7.66
C ALA A 14 42.26 42.28 8.18
N THR A 15 42.55 41.59 9.27
CA THR A 15 41.67 40.90 10.23
C THR A 15 40.79 41.84 11.06
N LEU A 16 39.53 41.45 11.35
CA LEU A 16 38.90 41.45 12.70
C LEU A 16 37.46 40.89 12.61
N GLY A 17 37.17 39.78 13.31
CA GLY A 17 35.77 39.37 13.61
C GLY A 17 35.25 40.10 14.87
N PRO A 18 34.19 39.62 15.57
CA PRO A 18 33.11 38.70 15.21
C PRO A 18 31.69 39.29 15.53
N ALA A 19 30.64 38.46 15.40
CA ALA A 19 29.34 38.52 16.11
C ALA A 19 28.07 39.01 15.36
N ALA A 20 27.23 38.01 15.07
CA ALA A 20 25.84 37.87 15.54
C ALA A 20 24.71 38.72 14.93
N ALA A 21 23.59 38.00 14.71
CA ALA A 21 22.20 38.45 14.58
C ALA A 21 21.68 38.85 13.19
N ALA A 22 21.36 37.85 12.35
CA ALA A 22 20.25 37.96 11.37
C ALA A 22 19.85 36.58 10.78
N SER A 23 19.59 35.57 11.61
CA SER A 23 19.13 34.25 11.11
C SER A 23 18.05 33.62 12.00
N ALA A 24 17.18 34.44 12.61
CA ALA A 24 16.05 33.97 13.41
C ALA A 24 14.67 34.16 12.75
N GLY A 25 14.58 34.82 11.59
CA GLY A 25 13.30 35.16 10.96
C GLY A 25 12.69 34.10 10.05
N LEU A 26 13.50 33.18 9.49
CA LEU A 26 13.01 32.27 8.43
C LEU A 26 12.50 30.91 8.93
N VAL A 27 12.70 30.57 10.22
CA VAL A 27 12.35 29.24 10.76
C VAL A 27 10.95 29.23 11.41
N ALA A 28 10.42 30.38 11.83
CA ALA A 28 9.16 30.44 12.58
C ALA A 28 7.88 30.34 11.72
N PHE A 29 7.95 30.59 10.41
CA PHE A 29 6.73 30.61 9.57
C PHE A 29 6.23 29.22 9.16
N ASN A 30 7.00 28.16 9.40
CA ASN A 30 6.60 26.79 9.08
C ASN A 30 5.96 26.02 10.26
N MET A 31 5.79 26.61 11.44
CA MET A 31 5.25 25.94 12.64
C MET A 31 3.82 26.36 13.05
N SER A 32 3.07 27.06 12.18
CA SER A 32 1.70 27.51 12.52
C SER A 32 0.67 27.12 11.47
N LYS A 33 0.67 25.85 11.04
CA LYS A 33 -0.51 25.22 10.42
C LYS A 33 -0.78 23.85 11.03
N SER A 34 -1.00 23.83 12.34
CA SER A 34 -1.68 22.71 12.99
C SER A 34 -3.19 22.96 12.92
N SER A 35 -3.77 22.77 11.73
CA SER A 35 -5.22 22.69 11.58
C SER A 35 -5.69 21.35 12.12
N SER A 36 -6.40 21.38 13.24
CA SER A 36 -7.19 20.29 13.78
C SER A 36 -8.24 19.84 12.76
N GLY A 37 -7.91 18.82 11.96
CA GLY A 37 -8.83 18.01 11.18
C GLY A 37 -9.13 16.69 11.91
N PRO A 38 -10.26 16.02 11.61
CA PRO A 38 -10.73 14.89 12.41
C PRO A 38 -9.75 13.72 12.34
N ALA A 39 -9.65 13.01 13.47
CA ALA A 39 -8.71 11.92 13.74
C ALA A 39 -8.53 10.97 12.55
N GLN A 40 -7.34 11.01 11.93
CA GLN A 40 -6.86 9.93 11.10
C GLN A 40 -6.56 8.73 12.01
N PRO A 41 -6.97 7.50 11.64
CA PRO A 41 -6.63 6.31 12.41
C PRO A 41 -5.12 6.20 12.57
N GLN A 42 -4.65 5.98 13.78
CA GLN A 42 -3.23 5.73 14.07
C GLN A 42 -2.72 4.60 13.17
N LYS A 43 -1.87 4.97 12.20
CA LYS A 43 -1.08 4.01 11.42
C LYS A 43 -0.25 3.20 12.40
N SER A 44 -0.55 1.91 12.53
CA SER A 44 0.27 0.94 13.24
C SER A 44 1.70 1.00 12.69
N LEU A 45 2.61 1.53 13.51
CA LEU A 45 4.00 1.77 13.21
C LEU A 45 4.76 0.44 13.26
N GLY A 46 4.54 -0.45 12.29
CA GLY A 46 5.22 -1.73 12.23
C GLY A 46 4.71 -2.72 11.18
N GLN A 47 3.46 -2.61 10.74
CA GLN A 47 2.91 -3.55 9.77
C GLN A 47 3.07 -3.05 8.34
N LYS A 48 3.75 -3.83 7.49
CA LYS A 48 3.94 -3.51 6.07
C LYS A 48 2.69 -3.93 5.29
N PRO A 49 1.95 -3.00 4.67
CA PRO A 49 0.71 -3.34 3.97
C PRO A 49 0.98 -4.18 2.72
N VAL A 50 0.16 -5.21 2.50
CA VAL A 50 0.35 -6.17 1.38
C VAL A 50 0.05 -5.56 0.02
N PHE A 51 -0.96 -4.68 -0.08
CA PHE A 51 -1.44 -4.16 -1.36
C PHE A 51 -0.93 -2.77 -1.78
N LEU A 52 0.16 -2.28 -1.21
CA LEU A 52 0.78 -1.02 -1.63
C LEU A 52 1.43 -1.09 -3.02
N ALA A 53 1.83 -2.29 -3.47
CA ALA A 53 2.49 -2.47 -4.75
C ALA A 53 1.47 -2.54 -5.89
N MET A 54 1.79 -1.91 -7.03
CA MET A 54 1.01 -1.93 -8.27
C MET A 54 1.06 -3.30 -8.96
N GLY A 55 0.87 -4.40 -8.24
CA GLY A 55 1.07 -5.77 -8.70
C GLY A 55 0.00 -6.74 -8.22
N PHE A 56 0.00 -7.94 -8.83
CA PHE A 56 -0.78 -9.05 -8.31
C PHE A 56 -0.03 -9.73 -7.16
N VAL A 57 -0.77 -10.06 -6.12
CA VAL A 57 -0.31 -10.83 -4.96
C VAL A 57 -1.03 -12.18 -5.00
N SER A 58 -0.27 -13.26 -4.84
CA SER A 58 -0.84 -14.60 -4.68
C SER A 58 -1.20 -14.82 -3.22
N LEU A 59 -2.49 -15.01 -2.94
CA LEU A 59 -2.98 -15.35 -1.62
C LEU A 59 -3.31 -16.84 -1.54
N THR A 60 -3.00 -17.47 -0.41
CA THR A 60 -3.29 -18.89 -0.19
C THR A 60 -4.62 -19.03 0.53
N LEU A 61 -5.50 -19.90 0.03
CA LEU A 61 -6.76 -20.22 0.68
C LEU A 61 -6.48 -21.06 1.93
N GLU A 62 -6.93 -20.58 3.08
CA GLU A 62 -6.78 -21.28 4.35
C GLU A 62 -8.03 -22.12 4.64
N GLU A 63 -9.20 -21.49 4.59
CA GLU A 63 -10.49 -22.11 4.86
C GLU A 63 -11.49 -21.77 3.76
N ALA A 64 -12.28 -22.76 3.38
CA ALA A 64 -13.43 -22.62 2.50
C ALA A 64 -14.66 -23.18 3.23
N ARG A 65 -15.66 -22.33 3.49
CA ARG A 65 -16.87 -22.69 4.21
C ARG A 65 -18.11 -22.43 3.37
N MET A 66 -18.98 -23.42 3.26
CA MET A 66 -20.31 -23.23 2.67
C MET A 66 -21.19 -22.49 3.68
N VAL A 67 -21.66 -21.30 3.33
CA VAL A 67 -22.60 -20.50 4.14
C VAL A 67 -24.04 -20.81 3.73
N ASN A 68 -24.26 -21.04 2.44
CA ASN A 68 -25.54 -21.41 1.87
C ASN A 68 -25.32 -22.42 0.72
N TYR A 69 -26.40 -22.93 0.13
CA TYR A 69 -26.35 -23.84 -1.03
C TYR A 69 -25.58 -23.26 -2.23
N ASP A 70 -25.61 -21.93 -2.41
CA ASP A 70 -24.94 -21.23 -3.51
C ASP A 70 -23.88 -20.23 -3.04
N THR A 71 -23.59 -20.14 -1.75
CA THR A 71 -22.71 -19.08 -1.24
C THR A 71 -21.61 -19.68 -0.39
N LYS A 72 -20.37 -19.36 -0.75
CA LYS A 72 -19.15 -19.86 -0.10
C LYS A 72 -18.33 -18.70 0.43
N GLU A 73 -17.91 -18.82 1.67
CA GLU A 73 -16.93 -17.96 2.31
C GLU A 73 -15.54 -18.55 2.09
N LEU A 74 -14.63 -17.72 1.57
CA LEU A 74 -13.26 -18.07 1.25
C LEU A 74 -12.32 -17.17 2.06
N LYS A 75 -11.59 -17.78 2.99
CA LYS A 75 -10.66 -17.09 3.88
C LYS A 75 -9.24 -17.30 3.40
N PHE A 76 -8.61 -16.22 2.96
CA PHE A 76 -7.26 -16.23 2.42
C PHE A 76 -6.26 -15.68 3.44
N LYS A 77 -5.13 -16.38 3.58
CA LYS A 77 -4.02 -15.95 4.41
C LYS A 77 -3.14 -14.95 3.66
N LEU A 78 -2.71 -13.89 4.35
CA LEU A 78 -1.72 -12.96 3.83
C LEU A 78 -0.34 -13.66 3.70
N PRO A 79 0.51 -13.23 2.74
CA PRO A 79 1.80 -13.87 2.50
C PRO A 79 2.82 -13.70 3.64
N ARG A 80 2.57 -12.79 4.58
CA ARG A 80 3.38 -12.62 5.81
C ARG A 80 2.46 -12.58 7.01
N ASP A 81 2.92 -13.15 8.12
CA ASP A 81 2.14 -13.27 9.36
C ASP A 81 2.00 -11.93 10.12
N ASP A 82 2.95 -11.01 9.93
CA ASP A 82 2.97 -9.68 10.53
C ASP A 82 2.29 -8.60 9.68
N ALA A 83 1.86 -8.95 8.47
CA ALA A 83 1.31 -8.00 7.52
C ALA A 83 -0.20 -7.82 7.71
N THR A 84 -0.65 -6.59 7.47
CA THR A 84 -2.07 -6.25 7.35
C THR A 84 -2.44 -6.05 5.89
N SER A 85 -3.73 -6.19 5.58
CA SER A 85 -4.22 -6.02 4.21
C SER A 85 -3.86 -4.63 3.64
N GLY A 86 -3.93 -3.59 4.47
CA GLY A 86 -3.72 -2.20 4.02
C GLY A 86 -4.83 -1.67 3.11
N LEU A 87 -5.92 -2.41 3.01
CA LEU A 87 -7.06 -2.05 2.20
C LEU A 87 -7.88 -0.99 2.92
N THR A 88 -8.32 0.04 2.19
CA THR A 88 -9.33 0.94 2.76
C THR A 88 -10.67 0.20 2.86
N PRO A 89 -11.53 0.58 3.83
CA PRO A 89 -12.90 0.11 3.85
C PRO A 89 -13.57 0.39 2.48
N VAL A 90 -14.35 -0.59 1.99
CA VAL A 90 -15.05 -0.51 0.69
C VAL A 90 -14.08 -0.49 -0.52
N SER A 91 -12.87 -1.01 -0.38
CA SER A 91 -11.98 -1.24 -1.52
C SER A 91 -12.36 -2.50 -2.30
N SER A 92 -11.93 -2.57 -3.57
CA SER A 92 -12.18 -3.72 -4.43
C SER A 92 -10.89 -4.45 -4.79
N LEU A 93 -10.95 -5.78 -4.77
CA LEU A 93 -9.89 -6.69 -5.18
C LEU A 93 -10.18 -7.26 -6.56
N LEU A 94 -9.28 -7.04 -7.51
CA LEU A 94 -9.29 -7.66 -8.83
C LEU A 94 -8.66 -9.05 -8.74
N THR A 95 -9.49 -10.07 -8.86
CA THR A 95 -9.06 -11.46 -9.00
C THR A 95 -8.61 -11.75 -10.43
N ARG A 96 -7.64 -12.65 -10.55
CA ARG A 96 -7.10 -13.15 -11.82
C ARG A 96 -6.94 -14.66 -11.74
N HIS A 97 -7.60 -15.40 -12.64
CA HIS A 97 -7.45 -16.85 -12.72
C HIS A 97 -7.88 -17.38 -14.10
N ILE A 98 -7.44 -18.59 -14.42
CA ILE A 98 -7.91 -19.35 -15.59
C ILE A 98 -9.01 -20.29 -15.10
N ALA A 99 -10.24 -20.05 -15.55
CA ALA A 99 -11.37 -20.91 -15.21
C ALA A 99 -11.24 -22.28 -15.91
N ALA A 100 -11.87 -23.32 -15.35
CA ALA A 100 -11.87 -24.64 -15.99
C ALA A 100 -12.49 -24.54 -17.40
N GLY A 101 -11.79 -25.07 -18.40
CA GLY A 101 -12.23 -25.03 -19.81
C GLY A 101 -12.10 -23.66 -20.49
N ALA A 102 -11.51 -22.66 -19.84
CA ALA A 102 -11.27 -21.36 -20.43
C ALA A 102 -9.89 -21.25 -21.08
N TRP A 103 -9.85 -20.80 -22.33
CA TRP A 103 -8.60 -20.37 -22.98
C TRP A 103 -8.13 -18.99 -22.48
N PHE A 104 -9.08 -18.11 -22.18
CA PHE A 104 -8.78 -16.74 -21.76
C PHE A 104 -8.81 -16.56 -20.24
N LEU A 105 -7.94 -15.68 -19.78
CA LEU A 105 -7.86 -15.23 -18.39
C LEU A 105 -9.16 -14.55 -17.96
N THR A 106 -9.65 -14.90 -16.78
CA THR A 106 -10.88 -14.33 -16.21
C THR A 106 -10.51 -13.34 -15.10
N PHE A 107 -11.06 -12.13 -15.19
CA PHE A 107 -10.89 -11.08 -14.20
C PHE A 107 -12.22 -10.72 -13.56
N ARG A 108 -12.25 -10.60 -12.23
CA ARG A 108 -13.45 -10.17 -11.49
C ARG A 108 -13.08 -9.34 -10.28
N LEU A 109 -13.87 -8.30 -10.03
CA LEU A 109 -13.76 -7.51 -8.81
C LEU A 109 -14.60 -8.15 -7.71
N TYR A 110 -14.02 -8.26 -6.52
CA TYR A 110 -14.70 -8.65 -5.29
C TYR A 110 -14.36 -7.66 -4.18
N THR A 111 -15.34 -7.34 -3.36
CA THR A 111 -15.13 -6.55 -2.15
C THR A 111 -14.91 -7.51 -0.99
N PRO A 112 -13.79 -7.42 -0.26
CA PRO A 112 -13.57 -8.23 0.92
C PRO A 112 -14.51 -7.82 2.05
N ILE A 113 -14.94 -8.80 2.84
CA ILE A 113 -15.79 -8.57 4.03
C ILE A 113 -14.96 -8.40 5.31
N SER A 114 -13.67 -8.72 5.25
CA SER A 114 -12.72 -8.56 6.36
C SER A 114 -12.37 -7.09 6.61
N THR A 115 -12.08 -6.76 7.87
CA THR A 115 -11.59 -5.43 8.25
C THR A 115 -10.17 -5.18 7.72
N PRO A 116 -9.78 -3.90 7.48
CA PRO A 116 -8.43 -3.53 7.04
C PRO A 116 -7.29 -4.10 7.90
N ASP A 117 -7.52 -4.17 9.21
CA ASP A 117 -6.54 -4.59 10.22
C ASP A 117 -6.49 -6.12 10.41
N SER A 118 -7.33 -6.86 9.69
CA SER A 118 -7.34 -8.32 9.72
C SER A 118 -6.09 -8.91 9.06
N PRO A 119 -5.49 -9.99 9.64
CA PRO A 119 -4.42 -10.75 9.01
C PRO A 119 -4.93 -11.70 7.90
N TYR A 120 -6.25 -11.72 7.67
CA TYR A 120 -6.91 -12.53 6.66
C TYR A 120 -7.76 -11.67 5.73
N ILE A 121 -7.86 -12.08 4.48
CA ILE A 121 -8.77 -11.51 3.50
C ILE A 121 -9.90 -12.50 3.28
N THR A 122 -11.12 -12.09 3.58
CA THR A 122 -12.29 -12.96 3.45
C THR A 122 -13.18 -12.49 2.30
N LEU A 123 -13.50 -13.40 1.38
CA LEU A 123 -14.41 -13.16 0.27
C LEU A 123 -15.68 -14.01 0.45
N LEU A 124 -16.84 -13.39 0.28
CA LEU A 124 -18.12 -14.09 0.21
C LEU A 124 -18.55 -14.16 -1.26
N VAL A 125 -18.61 -15.37 -1.81
CA VAL A 125 -18.81 -15.58 -3.26
C VAL A 125 -20.08 -16.37 -3.49
N LYS A 126 -21.01 -15.76 -4.23
CA LYS A 126 -22.20 -16.44 -4.75
C LYS A 126 -21.87 -17.21 -6.04
N GLN A 127 -22.29 -18.47 -6.10
CA GLN A 127 -22.20 -19.33 -7.27
C GLN A 127 -23.30 -18.95 -8.24
N TYR A 128 -22.92 -18.84 -9.51
CA TYR A 128 -23.86 -18.63 -10.59
C TYR A 128 -23.74 -19.81 -11.55
N PRO A 129 -24.86 -20.41 -12.00
CA PRO A 129 -24.83 -21.41 -13.05
C PRO A 129 -24.06 -20.87 -14.26
N ASN A 130 -23.12 -21.66 -14.80
CA ASN A 130 -22.24 -21.27 -15.91
C ASN A 130 -21.33 -20.05 -15.65
N GLY A 131 -21.23 -19.58 -14.41
CA GLY A 131 -20.36 -18.47 -14.03
C GLY A 131 -18.91 -18.91 -13.96
N ARG A 132 -18.10 -18.57 -14.97
CA ARG A 132 -16.67 -18.98 -15.05
C ARG A 132 -15.87 -18.69 -13.78
N ALA A 133 -16.02 -17.47 -13.23
CA ALA A 133 -15.27 -17.05 -12.06
C ALA A 133 -15.85 -17.57 -10.74
N SER A 134 -17.18 -17.51 -10.59
CA SER A 134 -17.84 -17.99 -9.38
C SER A 134 -17.66 -19.50 -9.23
N THR A 135 -17.79 -20.28 -10.31
CA THR A 135 -17.50 -21.72 -10.30
C THR A 135 -16.04 -22.01 -10.00
N HIS A 136 -15.09 -21.26 -10.59
CA HIS A 136 -13.67 -21.43 -10.26
C HIS A 136 -13.39 -21.21 -8.77
N LEU A 137 -13.89 -20.11 -8.19
CA LEU A 137 -13.73 -19.81 -6.76
C LEU A 137 -14.44 -20.81 -5.87
N HIS A 138 -15.59 -21.33 -6.29
CA HIS A 138 -16.29 -22.41 -5.57
C HIS A 138 -15.54 -23.74 -5.61
N ASN A 139 -14.76 -24.00 -6.65
CA ASN A 139 -13.97 -25.23 -6.75
C ASN A 139 -12.61 -25.14 -6.04
N LEU A 140 -12.24 -23.97 -5.49
CA LEU A 140 -11.00 -23.83 -4.76
C LEU A 140 -11.01 -24.68 -3.47
N VAL A 141 -9.89 -25.36 -3.23
CA VAL A 141 -9.63 -26.15 -2.04
C VAL A 141 -8.57 -25.44 -1.19
N SER A 142 -8.61 -25.62 0.12
CA SER A 142 -7.57 -25.13 1.03
C SER A 142 -6.17 -25.47 0.49
N ARG A 143 -5.22 -24.55 0.70
CA ARG A 143 -3.84 -24.54 0.17
C ARG A 143 -3.69 -24.16 -1.30
N GLN A 144 -4.76 -23.98 -2.06
CA GLN A 144 -4.67 -23.39 -3.40
C GLN A 144 -4.50 -21.87 -3.34
N THR A 145 -3.96 -21.29 -4.41
CA THR A 145 -3.66 -19.86 -4.47
C THR A 145 -4.57 -19.10 -5.42
N LEU A 146 -4.93 -17.88 -5.05
CA LEU A 146 -5.65 -16.94 -5.91
C LEU A 146 -4.82 -15.67 -6.11
N ASN A 147 -4.66 -15.24 -7.36
CA ASN A 147 -3.99 -13.98 -7.66
C ASN A 147 -4.97 -12.82 -7.51
N VAL A 148 -4.62 -11.84 -6.69
CA VAL A 148 -5.44 -10.64 -6.46
C VAL A 148 -4.62 -9.37 -6.56
N LYS A 149 -5.25 -8.29 -7.02
CA LYS A 149 -4.67 -6.94 -7.04
C LYS A 149 -5.68 -5.97 -6.43
N ALA A 150 -5.26 -5.14 -5.49
CA ALA A 150 -6.13 -4.08 -5.01
C ALA A 150 -6.27 -2.97 -6.04
N ILE A 151 -7.49 -2.46 -6.20
CA ILE A 151 -7.75 -1.27 -6.99
C ILE A 151 -7.90 -0.08 -6.03
N PRO A 152 -7.06 0.97 -6.18
CA PRO A 152 -7.17 2.15 -5.33
C PRO A 152 -8.49 2.88 -5.59
N LYS A 153 -9.09 3.40 -4.53
CA LYS A 153 -10.29 4.25 -4.63
C LYS A 153 -9.90 5.61 -5.22
N LEU A 154 -10.72 6.13 -6.15
CA LEU A 154 -10.56 7.48 -6.65
C LEU A 154 -10.90 8.50 -5.53
N PRO A 155 -10.08 9.54 -5.33
CA PRO A 155 -10.37 10.56 -4.33
C PRO A 155 -11.65 11.31 -4.73
N TYR A 156 -12.59 11.43 -3.79
CA TYR A 156 -13.78 12.24 -3.96
C TYR A 156 -13.46 13.70 -3.62
N LYS A 157 -13.74 14.63 -4.55
CA LYS A 157 -13.82 16.06 -4.28
C LYS A 157 -15.29 16.47 -4.36
N ALA A 158 -15.79 17.16 -3.34
CA ALA A 158 -17.09 17.81 -3.42
C ALA A 158 -17.05 18.91 -4.51
N ASN A 159 -18.17 19.08 -5.20
CA ASN A 159 -18.36 20.08 -6.24
C ASN A 159 -18.40 21.50 -5.67
#